data_AF-A0AAJ0U5C5-F1
#
_entry.id   AF-A0AAJ0U5C5-F1
#
_cell.length_a   1.000
_cell.length_b   1.000
_cell.length_c   1.000
_cell.angle_alpha   90.00
_cell.angle_beta   90.00
_cell.angle_gamma   90.00
#
_symmetry.space_group_name_H-M   'P 1'
#
loop_
_entity.id
_entity.type
_entity.pdbx_description
1 polymer ?
#
loop_
_entity_poly.entity_id
_entity_poly.type
_entity_poly.pdbx_seq_one_letter_code
_entity_poly.pdbx_strand_id
1 'polypeptide(L)'
;MRPDQSGVIVLFAKRRWQGRPVDVAVPVGRSIPPRALAWLKAFAERQQRPLLYTAQTLSEDGGYAAQQQVFVHGPPAFREQVAAWQRSGQPLW
;
A
#
# COMPACT_ATOMS: atom_id res chain seq x y z
N MET A 1 9.86 -10.80 -10.20
CA MET A 1 9.70 -9.33 -10.29
C MET A 1 11.09 -8.74 -10.46
N ARG A 2 11.30 -7.83 -11.43
CA ARG A 2 12.56 -7.11 -11.62
C ARG A 2 12.49 -5.78 -10.88
N PRO A 3 13.32 -5.52 -9.85
CA PRO A 3 13.18 -4.32 -9.02
C PRO A 3 13.24 -3.01 -9.82
N ASP A 4 14.13 -2.94 -10.80
CA ASP A 4 14.37 -1.80 -11.69
C ASP A 4 13.19 -1.46 -12.62
N GLN A 5 12.24 -2.39 -12.80
CA GLN A 5 11.05 -2.22 -13.64
C GLN A 5 9.75 -2.28 -12.84
N SER A 6 9.84 -2.39 -11.51
CA SER A 6 8.68 -2.68 -10.67
C SER A 6 7.78 -1.46 -10.44
N GLY A 7 8.33 -0.24 -10.52
CA GLY A 7 7.61 1.00 -10.27
C GLY A 7 7.04 1.10 -8.84
N VAL A 8 7.61 0.37 -7.88
CA VAL A 8 7.10 0.27 -6.51
C VAL A 8 8.23 0.04 -5.50
N ILE A 9 8.14 0.71 -4.35
CA ILE A 9 8.94 0.44 -3.17
C ILE A 9 8.08 -0.37 -2.20
N VAL A 10 8.60 -1.48 -1.69
CA VAL A 10 7.89 -2.35 -0.74
C VAL A 10 8.59 -2.32 0.61
N LEU A 11 7.85 -1.91 1.64
CA LEU A 11 8.27 -1.91 3.03
C LEU A 11 7.68 -3.14 3.73
N PHE A 12 8.49 -4.19 3.83
CA PHE A 12 8.05 -5.42 4.47
C PHE A 12 7.89 -5.26 5.98
N ALA A 13 6.80 -5.81 6.54
CA ALA A 13 6.50 -5.83 7.96
C ALA A 13 6.51 -4.45 8.63
N LYS A 14 6.24 -3.38 7.86
CA LYS A 14 6.26 -1.99 8.34
C LYS A 14 5.24 -1.75 9.45
N ARG A 15 4.12 -2.49 9.45
CA ARG A 15 3.09 -2.43 10.49
C ARG A 15 2.74 -3.81 11.02
N ARG A 16 2.01 -3.83 12.13
CA ARG A 16 1.43 -5.04 12.71
C ARG A 16 -0.07 -4.86 12.91
N TRP A 17 -0.83 -5.92 12.67
CA TRP A 17 -2.26 -5.98 12.93
C TRP A 17 -2.60 -7.35 13.51
N GLN A 18 -3.13 -7.38 14.74
CA GLN A 18 -3.45 -8.62 15.45
C GLN A 18 -2.28 -9.61 15.48
N GLY A 19 -1.07 -9.11 15.71
CA GLY A 19 0.17 -9.91 15.70
C GLY A 19 0.73 -10.24 14.31
N ARG A 20 -0.06 -10.10 13.24
CA ARG A 20 0.35 -10.36 11.84
C ARG A 20 1.13 -9.18 11.26
N PRO A 21 2.24 -9.42 10.53
CA PRO A 21 2.96 -8.36 9.84
C PRO A 21 2.15 -7.86 8.63
N VAL A 22 2.21 -6.56 8.40
CA VAL A 22 1.55 -5.86 7.29
C VAL A 22 2.62 -5.23 6.41
N ASP A 23 2.52 -5.50 5.12
CA ASP A 23 3.41 -4.92 4.11
C ASP A 23 2.80 -3.63 3.56
N VAL A 24 3.67 -2.67 3.22
CA VAL A 24 3.24 -1.40 2.61
C VAL A 24 3.93 -1.24 1.27
N ALA A 25 3.17 -1.02 0.20
CA ALA A 25 3.68 -0.80 -1.14
C ALA A 25 3.39 0.65 -1.59
N VAL A 26 4.45 1.37 -1.96
CA VAL A 26 4.39 2.79 -2.34
C VAL A 26 4.84 2.91 -3.79
N PRO A 27 4.07 3.57 -4.68
CA PRO A 27 4.43 3.69 -6.08
C PRO A 27 5.64 4.62 -6.27
N VAL A 28 6.49 4.26 -7.23
CA VAL A 28 7.49 5.16 -7.81
C VAL A 28 6.83 5.81 -9.02
N GLY A 29 6.14 6.93 -8.76
CA GLY A 29 5.29 7.63 -9.73
C GLY A 29 3.81 7.66 -9.32
N ARG A 30 2.90 7.79 -10.28
CA ARG A 30 1.46 7.98 -10.03
C ARG A 30 0.80 6.80 -9.31
N SER A 31 1.05 5.57 -9.76
CA SER A 31 0.43 4.37 -9.23
C SER A 31 1.32 3.15 -9.42
N ILE A 32 1.05 2.08 -8.66
CA ILE A 32 1.78 0.82 -8.81
C ILE A 32 1.38 0.18 -10.14
N PRO A 33 2.34 -0.22 -11.01
CA PRO A 33 2.04 -0.91 -12.25
C PRO A 33 1.13 -2.14 -12.01
N PRO A 34 0.07 -2.36 -12.82
CA PRO A 34 -0.92 -3.42 -12.57
C PRO A 34 -0.32 -4.81 -12.38
N ARG A 35 0.72 -5.14 -13.16
CA ARG A 35 1.45 -6.41 -13.04
C ARG A 35 2.17 -6.55 -11.69
N ALA A 36 2.81 -5.49 -11.21
CA ALA A 36 3.47 -5.48 -9.92
C ALA A 36 2.44 -5.59 -8.79
N LEU A 37 1.33 -4.84 -8.88
CA LEU A 37 0.25 -4.90 -7.88
C LEU A 37 -0.38 -6.30 -7.81
N ALA A 38 -0.66 -6.94 -8.95
CA ALA A 38 -1.20 -8.31 -8.99
C ALA A 38 -0.24 -9.30 -8.32
N TRP A 39 1.06 -9.19 -8.61
CA TRP A 39 2.07 -10.02 -7.95
C TRP A 39 2.12 -9.79 -6.44
N LEU A 40 2.06 -8.53 -5.98
CA LEU A 40 2.07 -8.18 -4.56
C LEU A 40 0.85 -8.71 -3.81
N LYS A 41 -0.34 -8.64 -4.42
CA LYS A 41 -1.56 -9.24 -3.85
C LYS A 41 -1.42 -10.76 -3.72
N ALA A 42 -0.97 -11.43 -4.78
CA ALA A 42 -0.73 -12.87 -4.73
C ALA A 42 0.35 -13.27 -3.71
N PHE A 43 1.38 -12.43 -3.51
CA PHE A 43 2.39 -12.64 -2.48
C PHE A 43 1.78 -12.48 -1.08
N ALA A 44 1.01 -11.42 -0.84
CA ALA A 44 0.31 -11.15 0.41
C ALA A 44 -0.62 -12.31 0.81
N GLU A 45 -1.39 -12.84 -0.15
CA GLU A 45 -2.23 -14.02 0.04
C GLU A 45 -1.42 -15.27 0.40
N ARG A 46 -0.35 -15.58 -0.34
CA ARG A 46 0.49 -16.76 -0.06
C ARG A 46 1.15 -16.68 1.32
N GLN A 47 1.56 -15.48 1.74
CA GLN A 47 2.21 -15.27 3.03
C GLN A 47 1.20 -15.06 4.17
N GLN A 48 -0.10 -15.03 3.88
CA GLN A 48 -1.16 -14.74 4.85
C GLN A 48 -0.96 -13.40 5.58
N ARG A 49 -0.45 -12.41 4.84
CA ARG A 49 -0.11 -11.07 5.32
C ARG A 49 -0.99 -10.04 4.62
N PRO A 50 -1.63 -9.12 5.35
CA PRO A 50 -2.32 -8.01 4.70
C PRO A 50 -1.34 -7.07 3.99
N LEU A 51 -1.82 -6.43 2.94
CA LEU A 51 -1.08 -5.45 2.15
C LEU A 51 -1.80 -4.11 2.17
N LEU A 52 -1.05 -3.06 2.51
CA LEU A 52 -1.40 -1.67 2.25
C LEU A 52 -0.72 -1.22 0.97
N TYR A 53 -1.41 -0.46 0.14
CA TYR A 53 -0.76 0.19 -0.99
C TYR A 53 -1.34 1.56 -1.28
N THR A 54 -0.53 2.45 -1.85
CA THR A 54 -0.96 3.82 -2.13
C THR A 54 -0.99 4.14 -3.62
N ALA A 55 -1.71 5.21 -3.97
CA ALA A 55 -1.60 5.90 -5.24
C ALA A 55 -1.43 7.39 -4.98
N GLN A 56 -0.67 8.07 -5.83
CA GLN A 56 -0.54 9.53 -5.77
C GLN A 56 -1.79 10.17 -6.35
N THR A 57 -2.28 11.19 -5.68
CA THR A 57 -3.29 12.10 -6.24
C THR A 57 -2.56 13.17 -7.04
N LEU A 58 -3.15 13.60 -8.16
CA LEU A 58 -2.64 14.75 -8.92
C LEU A 58 -3.28 16.02 -8.37
N SER A 59 -2.48 17.06 -8.17
CA SER A 59 -2.98 18.41 -7.92
C SER A 59 -3.58 18.98 -9.21
N GLU A 60 -4.39 20.05 -9.10
CA GLU A 60 -4.97 20.74 -10.24
C GLU A 60 -3.90 21.24 -11.23
N ASP A 61 -2.71 21.58 -10.73
CA ASP A 61 -1.56 22.03 -11.53
C ASP A 61 -0.76 20.89 -12.20
N GLY A 62 -1.23 19.65 -12.12
CA GLY A 62 -0.57 18.48 -12.71
C GLY A 62 0.65 17.93 -11.92
N GLY A 63 0.99 18.55 -10.79
CA GLY A 63 1.97 18.03 -9.83
C GLY A 63 1.41 16.90 -8.95
N TYR A 64 2.26 16.26 -8.14
CA TYR A 64 1.81 15.31 -7.12
C TYR A 64 1.28 16.04 -5.89
N ALA A 65 0.06 15.72 -5.49
CA ALA A 65 -0.52 16.24 -4.25
C ALA A 65 0.14 15.57 -3.04
N ALA A 66 0.20 16.28 -1.91
CA ALA A 66 0.68 15.70 -0.65
C ALA A 66 -0.21 14.55 -0.14
N GLN A 67 -1.46 14.49 -0.61
CA GLN A 67 -2.44 13.48 -0.21
C GLN A 67 -2.38 12.27 -1.13
N GLN A 68 -2.16 11.11 -0.52
CA GLN A 68 -2.20 9.83 -1.21
C GLN A 68 -3.52 9.12 -0.96
N GLN A 69 -4.00 8.43 -1.99
CA GLN A 69 -5.09 7.48 -1.82
C GLN A 69 -4.52 6.17 -1.26
N VAL A 70 -5.15 5.65 -0.21
CA VAL A 70 -4.74 4.40 0.44
C VAL A 70 -5.71 3.30 0.06
N PHE A 71 -5.17 2.14 -0.26
CA PHE A 71 -5.91 0.93 -0.58
C PHE A 71 -5.45 -0.22 0.30
N VAL A 72 -6.35 -1.17 0.47
CA VAL A 72 -6.17 -2.30 1.37
C VAL A 72 -6.47 -3.59 0.63
N HIS A 73 -5.55 -4.55 0.74
CA HIS A 73 -5.77 -5.91 0.32
C HIS A 73 -5.62 -6.85 1.53
N GLY A 74 -6.73 -7.45 1.93
CA GLY A 74 -6.85 -8.22 3.15
C GLY A 74 -8.32 -8.37 3.60
N PRO A 75 -8.55 -9.00 4.75
CA PRO A 75 -9.89 -9.24 5.28
C PRO A 75 -10.63 -7.94 5.62
N PRO A 76 -11.97 -7.93 5.65
CA PRO A 76 -12.76 -6.73 5.96
C PRO A 76 -12.36 -6.02 7.25
N ALA A 77 -12.12 -6.77 8.33
CA ALA A 77 -11.67 -6.23 9.62
C ALA A 77 -10.34 -5.45 9.53
N PHE A 78 -9.46 -5.81 8.58
CA PHE A 78 -8.24 -5.05 8.36
C PHE A 78 -8.50 -3.70 7.68
N ARG A 79 -9.51 -3.61 6.80
CA ARG A 79 -9.89 -2.33 6.17
C ARG A 79 -10.38 -1.32 7.21
N GLU A 80 -11.15 -1.78 8.18
CA GLU A 80 -11.61 -0.95 9.31
C GLU A 80 -10.44 -0.44 10.15
N GLN A 81 -9.46 -1.30 10.43
CA GLN A 81 -8.25 -0.90 11.15
C GLN A 81 -7.47 0.19 10.40
N VAL A 82 -7.34 0.07 9.07
CA VAL A 82 -6.65 1.06 8.24
C VAL A 82 -7.40 2.38 8.23
N ALA A 83 -8.73 2.35 8.14
CA ALA A 83 -9.55 3.55 8.25
C ALA A 83 -9.37 4.23 9.61
N ALA A 84 -9.21 3.47 10.70
CA ALA A 84 -8.88 4.01 12.01
C ALA A 84 -7.48 4.68 12.04
N TRP A 85 -6.47 4.08 11.40
CA TRP A 85 -5.13 4.69 11.28
C TRP A 85 -5.12 5.98 10.46
N GLN A 86 -5.92 6.05 9.39
CA GLN A 86 -6.06 7.28 8.61
C GLN A 86 -6.71 8.40 9.43
N ARG A 87 -7.77 8.07 10.19
CA ARG A 87 -8.44 9.04 11.07
C ARG A 87 -7.55 9.55 12.21
N SER A 88 -6.60 8.75 12.68
CA SER A 88 -5.66 9.18 13.72
C SER A 88 -4.49 10.02 13.19
N GLY A 89 -4.39 10.24 11.87
CA GLY A 89 -3.33 11.02 11.25
C GLY A 89 -1.94 10.36 11.29
N GLN A 90 -1.86 9.07 11.62
CA GLN A 90 -0.57 8.38 11.69
C GLN A 90 -0.01 8.09 10.29
N PRO A 91 1.26 8.40 10.01
CA PRO A 91 1.88 8.12 8.72
C PRO A 91 1.95 6.61 8.48
N LEU A 92 1.33 6.12 7.40
CA LEU A 92 1.24 4.68 7.11
C LEU A 92 2.57 4.06 6.67
N TRP A 93 3.52 4.88 6.21
CA TRP A 93 4.88 4.51 5.83
C TRP A 93 5.90 5.54 6.34
#